data_AF-A0A0H2R6X9-F1
#
_entry.id   AF-A0A0H2R6X9-F1
#
_cell.length_a   1.000
_cell.length_b   1.000
_cell.length_c   1.000
_cell.angle_alpha   90.00
_cell.angle_beta   90.00
_cell.angle_gamma   90.00
#
_symmetry.space_group_name_H-M   'P 1'
#
loop_
_entity.id
_entity.type
_entity.pdbx_description
1 polymer ?
#
loop_
_entity_poly.entity_id
_entity_poly.type
_entity_poly.pdbx_seq_one_letter_code
_entity_poly.pdbx_strand_id
1 'polypeptide(L)'
;MSNNENIRTNVIEAYNSLLQRTRRACEHHRGDNLVLNRMLRELRTFIDRFVQVCPCKLEPTFWSSKADWSPFQHGHLFTPEEVERCEDSMSLSLSMLVEAREHVPDRSPLPLSTRVRTGRPGRPRVHVDPTLLARSMEVRSNFVGLATEFKCSSRTLRRIALAAQLVEPGAPVISYDWDEEGNLYRIHQSSTPRVATLSDQELDDIVGRILAHFPTYGRGSMWGALKSRGYNVPEPRISASIVRVRGVPRPFGRNDRPERKYKTDGPLSSVHHDGQHGTFHEF
;
A
#
# COMPACT_ATOMS: atom_id res chain seq x y z
N MET A 1 -24.19 8.77 -25.54
CA MET A 1 -24.87 8.24 -24.34
C MET A 1 -24.20 7.00 -23.73
N SER A 2 -23.21 6.35 -24.37
CA SER A 2 -22.68 5.06 -23.89
C SER A 2 -21.69 5.10 -22.72
N ASN A 3 -21.00 6.22 -22.45
CA ASN A 3 -19.95 6.23 -21.41
C ASN A 3 -20.53 6.33 -19.98
N ASN A 4 -21.60 7.12 -19.79
CA ASN A 4 -22.19 7.35 -18.47
C ASN A 4 -22.96 6.13 -17.97
N GLU A 5 -23.67 5.41 -18.85
CA GLU A 5 -24.32 4.14 -18.50
C GLU A 5 -23.30 3.07 -18.12
N ASN A 6 -22.19 2.95 -18.84
CA ASN A 6 -21.12 2.02 -18.49
C ASN A 6 -20.49 2.34 -17.13
N ILE A 7 -20.25 3.62 -16.83
CA ILE A 7 -19.74 4.05 -15.51
C ILE A 7 -20.75 3.69 -14.42
N ARG A 8 -22.04 3.99 -14.62
CA ARG A 8 -23.11 3.69 -13.66
C ARG A 8 -23.23 2.18 -13.39
N THR A 9 -23.23 1.35 -14.42
CA THR A 9 -23.28 -0.12 -14.29
C THR A 9 -22.09 -0.65 -13.51
N ASN A 10 -20.87 -0.21 -13.84
CA ASN A 10 -19.65 -0.64 -13.14
C ASN A 10 -19.66 -0.28 -11.65
N VAL A 11 -20.20 0.89 -11.31
CA VAL A 11 -20.33 1.35 -9.91
C VAL A 11 -21.33 0.48 -9.14
N ILE A 12 -22.49 0.23 -9.73
CA ILE A 12 -23.56 -0.60 -9.13
C ILE A 12 -23.06 -2.03 -8.93
N GLU A 13 -22.37 -2.62 -9.91
CA GLU A 13 -21.79 -3.96 -9.80
C GLU A 13 -20.70 -4.02 -8.72
N ALA A 14 -19.82 -3.02 -8.65
CA ALA A 14 -18.79 -2.94 -7.61
C ALA A 14 -19.39 -2.83 -6.21
N TYR A 15 -20.44 -2.02 -6.04
CA TYR A 15 -21.15 -1.86 -4.78
C TYR A 15 -21.88 -3.15 -4.36
N ASN A 16 -22.63 -3.78 -5.27
CA ASN A 16 -23.31 -5.04 -5.00
C ASN A 16 -22.33 -6.17 -4.67
N SER A 17 -21.18 -6.21 -5.36
CA SER A 17 -20.09 -7.13 -5.03
C SER A 17 -19.51 -6.89 -3.63
N LEU A 18 -19.39 -5.63 -3.21
CA LEU A 18 -18.96 -5.28 -1.86
C LEU A 18 -19.99 -5.72 -0.82
N LEU A 19 -21.27 -5.41 -1.03
CA LEU A 19 -22.37 -5.81 -0.14
C LEU A 19 -22.48 -7.32 0.01
N GLN A 20 -22.39 -8.09 -1.08
CA GLN A 20 -22.43 -9.55 -1.02
C GLN A 20 -21.24 -10.11 -0.23
N ARG A 21 -20.05 -9.53 -0.39
CA ARG A 21 -18.88 -9.91 0.41
C ARG A 21 -19.09 -9.60 1.89
N THR A 22 -19.61 -8.42 2.22
CA THR A 22 -19.97 -8.00 3.59
C THR A 22 -20.96 -8.96 4.23
N ARG A 23 -22.05 -9.29 3.53
CA ARG A 23 -23.08 -10.20 4.03
C ARG A 23 -22.53 -11.60 4.30
N ARG A 24 -21.78 -12.19 3.35
CA ARG A 24 -21.16 -13.51 3.54
C ARG A 24 -20.19 -13.54 4.72
N ALA A 25 -19.41 -12.48 4.91
CA ALA A 25 -18.48 -12.39 6.03
C ALA A 25 -19.21 -12.27 7.37
N CYS A 26 -20.29 -11.47 7.45
CA CYS A 26 -21.11 -11.38 8.66
C CYS A 26 -21.78 -12.73 9.01
N GLU A 27 -22.21 -13.49 8.01
CA GLU A 27 -22.80 -14.83 8.19
C GLU A 27 -21.77 -15.87 8.67
N HIS A 28 -20.53 -15.83 8.16
CA HIS A 28 -19.49 -16.82 8.49
C HIS A 28 -18.63 -16.46 9.72
N HIS A 29 -18.52 -15.19 10.09
CA HIS A 29 -17.53 -14.72 11.08
C HIS A 29 -18.15 -14.04 12.32
N ARG A 30 -19.30 -14.54 12.81
CA ARG A 30 -19.87 -14.09 14.10
C ARG A 30 -18.80 -14.17 15.22
N GLY A 31 -18.18 -13.04 15.55
CA GLY A 31 -17.20 -12.89 16.63
C GLY A 31 -15.77 -12.51 16.23
N ASP A 32 -15.42 -12.36 14.96
CA ASP A 32 -14.06 -11.91 14.57
C ASP A 32 -13.99 -10.39 14.33
N ASN A 33 -13.60 -9.66 15.37
CA ASN A 33 -13.39 -8.20 15.34
C ASN A 33 -12.39 -7.74 14.27
N LEU A 34 -11.47 -8.59 13.82
CA LEU A 34 -10.47 -8.22 12.82
C LEU A 34 -11.08 -8.11 11.43
N VAL A 35 -11.99 -9.02 11.09
CA VAL A 35 -12.73 -9.04 9.82
C VAL A 35 -13.64 -7.82 9.73
N LEU A 36 -14.39 -7.52 10.80
CA LEU A 36 -15.32 -6.37 10.85
C LEU A 36 -14.59 -5.02 10.67
N ASN A 37 -13.49 -4.81 11.40
CA ASN A 37 -12.66 -3.60 11.29
C ASN A 37 -11.96 -3.46 9.94
N ARG A 38 -11.74 -4.57 9.23
CA ARG A 38 -11.23 -4.55 7.86
C ARG A 38 -12.34 -4.15 6.89
N MET A 39 -13.54 -4.70 7.01
CA MET A 39 -14.67 -4.33 6.16
C MET A 39 -15.00 -2.86 6.27
N LEU A 40 -15.00 -2.30 7.48
CA LEU A 40 -15.17 -0.87 7.70
C LEU A 40 -14.08 -0.04 6.99
N ARG A 41 -12.83 -0.50 6.98
CA ARG A 41 -11.73 0.17 6.26
C ARG A 41 -11.83 0.03 4.74
N GLU A 42 -12.21 -1.14 4.24
CA GLU A 42 -12.41 -1.36 2.80
C GLU A 42 -13.60 -0.56 2.28
N LEU A 43 -14.70 -0.51 3.04
CA LEU A 43 -15.87 0.30 2.73
C LEU A 43 -15.53 1.79 2.74
N ARG A 44 -14.78 2.25 3.75
CA ARG A 44 -14.26 3.62 3.79
C ARG A 44 -13.33 3.92 2.60
N THR A 45 -12.41 3.02 2.28
CA THR A 45 -11.49 3.19 1.13
C THR A 45 -12.24 3.16 -0.20
N PHE A 46 -13.29 2.36 -0.32
CA PHE A 46 -14.17 2.33 -1.49
C PHE A 46 -14.89 3.67 -1.64
N ILE A 47 -15.46 4.21 -0.57
CA ILE A 47 -16.08 5.54 -0.57
C ILE A 47 -15.03 6.60 -0.93
N ASP A 48 -13.83 6.59 -0.32
CA ASP A 48 -12.75 7.54 -0.61
C ASP A 48 -12.28 7.47 -2.08
N ARG A 49 -12.18 6.26 -2.66
CA ARG A 49 -11.80 6.07 -4.07
C ARG A 49 -12.91 6.44 -5.03
N PHE A 50 -14.17 6.14 -4.68
CA PHE A 50 -15.34 6.56 -5.44
C PHE A 50 -15.37 8.09 -5.59
N VAL A 51 -14.97 8.81 -4.53
CA VAL A 51 -14.83 10.27 -4.53
C VAL A 51 -13.65 10.77 -5.40
N GLN A 52 -12.55 10.01 -5.51
CA GLN A 52 -11.36 10.46 -6.25
C GLN A 52 -11.41 10.28 -7.78
N VAL A 53 -12.37 9.51 -8.32
CA VAL A 53 -12.39 9.13 -9.75
C VAL A 53 -12.87 10.25 -10.68
N CYS A 54 -13.08 11.50 -10.21
CA CYS A 54 -13.35 12.63 -11.10
C CYS A 54 -12.43 13.83 -10.93
N PRO A 55 -11.66 14.20 -11.97
CA PRO A 55 -10.97 15.47 -12.05
C PRO A 55 -11.84 16.45 -12.86
N CYS A 56 -12.69 17.23 -12.20
CA CYS A 56 -13.13 18.52 -12.75
C CYS A 56 -12.51 19.66 -11.93
N LYS A 57 -11.87 20.57 -12.67
CA LYS A 57 -11.10 21.71 -12.19
C LYS A 57 -11.99 22.65 -11.37
N LEU A 58 -11.68 22.81 -10.09
CA LEU A 58 -12.00 24.03 -9.34
C LEU A 58 -10.77 24.45 -8.55
N GLU A 59 -10.48 25.74 -8.58
CA GLU A 59 -9.26 26.36 -8.08
C GLU A 59 -9.03 26.18 -6.57
N PRO A 60 -7.77 26.25 -6.09
CA PRO A 60 -7.41 25.80 -4.75
C PRO A 60 -7.34 26.96 -3.74
N THR A 61 -8.45 27.31 -3.09
CA THR A 61 -8.40 28.10 -1.84
C THR A 61 -9.57 27.81 -0.90
N PHE A 62 -9.74 26.58 -0.40
CA PHE A 62 -10.56 26.33 0.81
C PHE A 62 -10.37 24.90 1.37
N TRP A 63 -9.19 24.60 1.92
CA TRP A 63 -8.97 23.35 2.65
C TRP A 63 -8.60 23.66 4.11
N SER A 64 -9.58 24.17 4.85
CA SER A 64 -9.46 24.40 6.29
C SER A 64 -10.83 24.41 6.94
N SER A 65 -11.15 23.26 7.55
CA SER A 65 -12.29 22.94 8.42
C SER A 65 -13.36 22.06 7.77
N LYS A 66 -13.55 20.88 8.39
CA LYS A 66 -14.55 19.83 8.12
C LYS A 66 -14.78 19.54 6.63
N ALA A 67 -14.15 18.48 6.14
CA ALA A 67 -14.48 17.91 4.84
C ALA A 67 -15.99 17.66 4.76
N ASP A 68 -16.69 18.51 4.01
CA ASP A 68 -18.07 18.26 3.59
C ASP A 68 -18.03 17.01 2.70
N TRP A 69 -18.41 15.89 3.31
CA TRP A 69 -18.72 14.66 2.61
C TRP A 69 -20.01 14.91 1.82
N SER A 70 -19.86 15.50 0.64
CA SER A 70 -20.93 15.52 -0.34
C SER A 70 -20.67 14.34 -1.30
N PRO A 71 -21.48 13.27 -1.26
CA PRO A 71 -21.48 12.23 -2.29
C PRO A 71 -21.76 12.75 -3.71
N PHE A 72 -21.95 14.06 -3.89
CA PHE A 72 -22.66 14.65 -5.02
C PHE A 72 -21.80 15.43 -6.00
N GLN A 73 -20.52 15.10 -6.14
CA GLN A 73 -19.79 15.56 -7.32
C GLN A 73 -20.40 15.01 -8.63
N HIS A 74 -21.22 13.94 -8.55
CA HIS A 74 -21.96 13.34 -9.68
C HIS A 74 -23.46 13.17 -9.46
N GLY A 75 -24.11 14.02 -8.64
CA GLY A 75 -25.55 13.89 -8.36
C GLY A 75 -26.43 13.87 -9.61
N HIS A 76 -25.96 14.43 -10.74
CA HIS A 76 -26.67 14.41 -12.02
C HIS A 76 -26.68 13.07 -12.75
N LEU A 77 -25.87 12.08 -12.33
CA LEU A 77 -25.82 10.75 -12.97
C LEU A 77 -26.83 9.75 -12.38
N PHE A 78 -27.44 10.08 -11.26
CA PHE A 78 -28.36 9.22 -10.51
C PHE A 78 -29.71 9.93 -10.33
N THR A 79 -30.79 9.17 -10.34
CA THR A 79 -32.09 9.74 -9.96
C THR A 79 -32.13 9.99 -8.44
N PRO A 80 -32.97 10.92 -7.95
CA PRO A 80 -33.13 11.15 -6.51
C PRO A 80 -33.47 9.87 -5.73
N GLU A 81 -34.31 8.99 -6.30
CA GLU A 81 -34.66 7.69 -5.70
C GLU A 81 -33.48 6.74 -5.57
N GLU A 82 -32.55 6.76 -6.52
CA GLU A 82 -31.34 5.92 -6.48
C GLU A 82 -30.34 6.40 -5.44
N VAL A 83 -30.24 7.71 -5.28
CA VAL A 83 -29.45 8.33 -4.20
C VAL A 83 -30.01 7.90 -2.86
N GLU A 84 -31.31 8.08 -2.64
CA GLU A 84 -31.99 7.70 -1.39
C GLU A 84 -31.79 6.22 -1.07
N ARG A 85 -31.97 5.33 -2.06
CA ARG A 85 -31.73 3.89 -1.90
C ARG A 85 -30.27 3.56 -1.55
N CYS A 86 -29.32 4.30 -2.11
CA CYS A 86 -27.90 4.12 -1.80
C CYS A 86 -27.58 4.56 -0.37
N GLU A 87 -28.12 5.70 0.06
CA GLU A 87 -27.99 6.23 1.42
C GLU A 87 -28.61 5.29 2.45
N ASP A 88 -29.81 4.77 2.19
CA ASP A 88 -30.48 3.79 3.04
C ASP A 88 -29.69 2.49 3.14
N SER A 89 -29.19 1.98 2.01
CA SER A 89 -28.39 0.75 1.97
C SER A 89 -27.05 0.89 2.68
N MET A 90 -26.39 2.06 2.57
CA MET A 90 -25.18 2.37 3.33
C MET A 90 -25.47 2.52 4.82
N SER A 91 -26.56 3.19 5.19
CA SER A 91 -26.99 3.38 6.58
C SER A 91 -27.33 2.05 7.24
N LEU A 92 -28.06 1.18 6.54
CA LEU A 92 -28.37 -0.18 6.98
C LEU A 92 -27.11 -1.03 7.13
N SER A 93 -26.17 -0.94 6.18
CA SER A 93 -24.89 -1.65 6.29
C SER A 93 -24.08 -1.19 7.50
N LEU A 94 -24.05 0.11 7.77
CA LEU A 94 -23.37 0.68 8.93
C LEU A 94 -24.06 0.27 10.24
N SER A 95 -25.40 0.31 10.31
CA SER A 95 -26.12 -0.11 11.51
C SER A 95 -25.91 -1.59 11.82
N MET A 96 -25.95 -2.46 10.82
CA MET A 96 -25.64 -3.88 10.97
C MET A 96 -24.21 -4.12 11.46
N LEU A 97 -23.23 -3.33 11.01
CA LEU A 97 -21.85 -3.43 11.49
C LEU A 97 -21.70 -2.93 12.93
N VAL A 98 -22.43 -1.89 13.33
CA VAL A 98 -22.45 -1.39 14.71
C VAL A 98 -23.11 -2.41 15.64
N GLU A 99 -24.27 -2.92 15.27
CA GLU A 99 -24.98 -3.97 16.02
C GLU A 99 -24.13 -5.24 16.14
N ALA A 100 -23.50 -5.69 15.05
CA ALA A 100 -22.59 -6.82 15.09
C ALA A 100 -21.41 -6.57 16.04
N ARG A 101 -20.86 -5.35 16.07
CA ARG A 101 -19.77 -4.95 16.98
C ARG A 101 -20.21 -4.99 18.44
N GLU A 102 -21.41 -4.51 18.76
CA GLU A 102 -21.97 -4.54 20.12
C GLU A 102 -22.25 -5.96 20.61
N HIS A 103 -22.60 -6.87 19.70
CA HIS A 103 -22.80 -8.28 20.00
C HIS A 103 -21.51 -9.12 20.03
N VAL A 104 -20.35 -8.57 19.66
CA VAL A 104 -19.09 -9.25 19.93
C VAL A 104 -18.79 -9.09 21.42
N PRO A 105 -18.86 -10.17 22.23
CA PRO A 105 -18.51 -10.07 23.65
C PRO A 105 -17.11 -9.46 23.75
N ASP A 106 -16.88 -8.62 24.77
CA ASP A 106 -15.63 -7.89 25.01
C ASP A 106 -14.48 -8.87 25.32
N ARG A 107 -14.06 -9.58 24.28
CA ARG A 107 -12.99 -10.56 24.29
C ARG A 107 -11.72 -9.79 23.99
N SER A 108 -10.73 -9.95 24.85
CA SER A 108 -9.39 -9.47 24.56
C SER A 108 -8.98 -9.92 23.16
N PRO A 109 -8.42 -9.02 22.33
CA PRO A 109 -8.07 -9.37 20.96
C PRO A 109 -7.16 -10.59 20.97
N LEU A 110 -7.51 -11.59 20.14
CA LEU A 110 -6.71 -12.81 20.02
C LEU A 110 -5.27 -12.42 19.66
N PRO A 111 -4.26 -12.79 20.47
CA PRO A 111 -2.89 -12.46 20.17
C PRO A 111 -2.45 -13.19 18.90
N LEU A 112 -2.39 -12.47 17.78
CA LEU A 112 -1.98 -13.03 16.47
C LEU A 112 -0.55 -13.56 16.49
N SER A 113 0.30 -13.01 17.36
CA SER A 113 1.65 -13.51 17.59
C SER A 113 2.04 -13.39 19.05
N THR A 114 2.88 -14.32 19.51
CA THR A 114 3.45 -14.32 20.85
C THR A 114 4.97 -14.40 20.74
N ARG A 115 5.70 -13.64 21.58
CA ARG A 115 7.15 -13.74 21.66
C ARG A 115 7.51 -14.74 22.75
N VAL A 116 8.10 -15.86 22.37
CA VAL A 116 8.51 -16.92 23.29
C VAL A 116 9.99 -16.73 23.63
N ARG A 117 10.28 -16.55 24.91
CA ARG A 117 11.65 -16.56 25.45
C ARG A 117 12.01 -18.00 25.82
N THR A 118 13.08 -18.53 25.24
CA THR A 118 13.50 -19.94 25.45
C THR A 118 14.50 -20.10 26.61
N GLY A 119 14.78 -19.05 27.38
CA GLY A 119 15.79 -19.04 28.45
C GLY A 119 17.24 -19.10 27.99
N ARG A 120 17.50 -19.23 26.67
CA ARG A 120 18.85 -19.21 26.08
C ARG A 120 19.21 -17.80 25.60
N PRO A 121 20.49 -17.40 25.64
CA PRO A 121 20.93 -16.13 25.06
C PRO A 121 20.57 -16.08 23.57
N GLY A 122 19.94 -14.98 23.15
CA GLY A 122 19.51 -14.77 21.77
C GLY A 122 18.20 -13.99 21.62
N ARG A 123 17.89 -13.59 20.39
CA ARG A 123 16.66 -12.86 20.06
C ARG A 123 15.42 -13.75 20.31
N PRO A 124 14.40 -13.28 21.06
CA PRO A 124 13.17 -14.04 21.28
C PRO A 124 12.52 -14.48 19.96
N ARG A 125 12.04 -15.72 19.92
CA ARG A 125 11.34 -16.26 18.74
C ARG A 125 9.91 -15.73 18.73
N VAL A 126 9.43 -15.38 17.54
CA VAL A 126 8.02 -15.04 17.32
C VAL A 126 7.30 -16.33 16.96
N HIS A 127 6.31 -16.71 17.76
CA HIS A 127 5.39 -17.80 17.50
C HIS A 127 4.10 -17.23 16.90
N VAL A 128 3.62 -17.87 15.83
CA VAL A 128 2.39 -17.51 15.14
C VAL A 128 1.63 -18.82 14.90
N ASP A 129 0.34 -18.85 15.23
CA ASP A 129 -0.51 -20.01 14.95
C ASP A 129 -0.63 -20.21 13.42
N PRO A 130 -0.18 -21.35 12.87
CA PRO A 130 -0.28 -21.65 11.44
C PRO A 130 -1.72 -21.58 10.91
N THR A 131 -2.72 -21.95 11.71
CA THR A 131 -4.13 -21.96 11.31
C THR A 131 -4.65 -20.54 11.10
N LEU A 132 -4.31 -19.63 12.02
CA LEU A 132 -4.66 -18.21 11.89
C LEU A 132 -3.91 -17.57 10.73
N LEU A 133 -2.63 -17.94 10.52
CA LEU A 133 -1.84 -17.45 9.39
C LEU A 133 -2.44 -17.90 8.05
N ALA A 134 -2.84 -19.16 7.93
CA ALA A 134 -3.48 -19.72 6.74
C ALA A 134 -4.77 -18.96 6.39
N ARG A 135 -5.68 -18.80 7.35
CA ARG A 135 -6.91 -18.01 7.18
C ARG A 135 -6.60 -16.57 6.79
N SER A 136 -5.62 -15.95 7.43
CA SER A 136 -5.24 -14.57 7.12
C SER A 136 -4.68 -14.43 5.70
N MET A 137 -3.98 -15.45 5.19
CA MET A 137 -3.48 -15.51 3.81
C MET A 137 -4.60 -15.71 2.78
N GLU A 138 -5.66 -16.44 3.11
CA GLU A 138 -6.86 -16.53 2.25
C GLU A 138 -7.49 -15.15 2.04
N VAL A 139 -7.54 -14.33 3.10
CA VAL A 139 -8.12 -12.98 2.99
C VAL A 139 -7.11 -11.94 2.46
N ARG A 140 -5.80 -12.16 2.59
CA ARG A 140 -4.74 -11.24 2.11
C ARG A 140 -3.65 -12.01 1.36
N SER A 141 -3.48 -11.73 0.08
CA SER A 141 -2.44 -12.36 -0.74
C SER A 141 -1.00 -11.90 -0.45
N ASN A 142 -0.79 -10.83 0.34
CA ASN A 142 0.54 -10.24 0.56
C ASN A 142 0.99 -10.26 2.03
N PHE A 143 2.15 -10.89 2.28
CA PHE A 143 2.84 -10.92 3.57
C PHE A 143 3.21 -9.55 4.15
N VAL A 144 3.37 -8.51 3.32
CA VAL A 144 3.67 -7.14 3.81
C VAL A 144 2.50 -6.57 4.60
N GLY A 145 1.26 -6.80 4.14
CA GLY A 145 0.07 -6.36 4.88
C GLY A 145 -0.09 -7.14 6.18
N LEU A 146 0.13 -8.46 6.13
CA LEU A 146 0.06 -9.35 7.29
C LEU A 146 1.12 -9.01 8.34
N ALA A 147 2.32 -8.60 7.93
CA ALA A 147 3.42 -8.24 8.83
C ALA A 147 3.01 -7.20 9.89
N THR A 148 2.25 -6.19 9.48
CA THR A 148 1.74 -5.14 10.38
C THR A 148 0.75 -5.70 11.40
N GLU A 149 -0.15 -6.60 10.97
CA GLU A 149 -1.17 -7.21 11.85
C GLU A 149 -0.55 -8.16 12.87
N PHE A 150 0.37 -9.02 12.42
CA PHE A 150 1.08 -9.97 13.28
C PHE A 150 2.26 -9.35 14.05
N LYS A 151 2.51 -8.05 13.88
CA LYS A 151 3.60 -7.30 14.55
C LYS A 151 4.98 -7.96 14.37
N CYS A 152 5.26 -8.51 13.18
CA CYS A 152 6.54 -9.14 12.84
C CYS A 152 6.92 -8.86 11.37
N SER A 153 8.14 -9.18 10.96
CA SER A 153 8.55 -8.90 9.57
C SER A 153 7.90 -9.87 8.58
N SER A 154 7.64 -9.39 7.35
CA SER A 154 7.11 -10.22 6.25
C SER A 154 7.98 -11.46 5.98
N ARG A 155 9.31 -11.32 6.11
CA ARG A 155 10.27 -12.43 6.02
C ARG A 155 10.06 -13.48 7.12
N THR A 156 9.71 -13.06 8.34
CA THR A 156 9.41 -13.97 9.45
C THR A 156 8.13 -14.75 9.17
N LEU A 157 7.05 -14.07 8.75
CA LEU A 157 5.79 -14.71 8.38
C LEU A 157 5.97 -15.70 7.23
N ARG A 158 6.67 -15.31 6.15
CA ARG A 158 6.95 -16.22 5.03
C ARG A 158 7.72 -17.46 5.49
N ARG A 159 8.71 -17.31 6.39
CA ARG A 159 9.46 -18.45 6.93
C ARG A 159 8.58 -19.39 7.75
N ILE A 160 7.66 -18.84 8.57
CA ILE A 160 6.70 -19.64 9.34
C ILE A 160 5.74 -20.36 8.39
N ALA A 161 5.22 -19.66 7.37
CA ALA A 161 4.34 -20.24 6.37
C ALA A 161 5.02 -21.38 5.59
N LEU A 162 6.29 -21.21 5.19
CA LEU A 162 7.10 -22.28 4.56
C LEU A 162 7.27 -23.48 5.50
N ALA A 163 7.59 -23.24 6.78
CA ALA A 163 7.74 -24.32 7.76
C ALA A 163 6.44 -25.08 8.02
N ALA A 164 5.29 -24.40 7.89
CA ALA A 164 3.95 -24.98 8.01
C ALA A 164 3.38 -25.49 6.68
N GLN A 165 4.16 -25.53 5.58
CA GLN A 165 3.72 -25.97 4.25
C GLN A 165 2.51 -25.18 3.70
N LEU A 166 2.33 -23.93 4.11
CA LEU A 166 1.25 -23.05 3.64
C LEU A 166 1.62 -22.30 2.34
N VAL A 167 2.90 -22.26 2.00
CA VAL A 167 3.43 -21.68 0.76
C VAL A 167 4.47 -22.60 0.22
N GLU A 168 4.49 -22.77 -1.10
CA GLU A 168 5.59 -23.40 -1.79
C GLU A 168 6.89 -22.58 -1.66
N PRO A 169 8.04 -23.23 -1.42
CA PRO A 169 9.34 -22.61 -1.57
C PRO A 169 9.47 -21.94 -2.94
N GLY A 170 10.04 -20.73 -2.98
CA GLY A 170 10.37 -20.11 -4.25
C GLY A 170 11.51 -20.87 -4.93
N ALA A 171 11.63 -20.72 -6.25
CA ALA A 171 12.76 -21.26 -7.00
C ALA A 171 14.09 -20.80 -6.35
N PRO A 172 15.10 -21.69 -6.28
CA PRO A 172 16.36 -21.34 -5.67
C PRO A 172 17.07 -20.24 -6.48
N VAL A 173 17.66 -19.28 -5.77
CA VAL A 173 18.43 -18.18 -6.40
C VAL A 173 19.66 -18.71 -7.16
N ILE A 174 20.17 -19.86 -6.74
CA ILE A 174 21.30 -20.54 -7.36
C ILE A 174 20.83 -21.96 -7.69
N SER A 175 20.86 -22.31 -8.97
CA SER A 175 20.72 -23.68 -9.44
C SER A 175 22.02 -24.12 -10.09
N TYR A 176 22.23 -25.43 -10.14
CA TYR A 176 23.35 -26.04 -10.86
C TYR A 176 22.79 -26.85 -12.01
N ASP A 177 23.46 -26.81 -13.15
CA ASP A 177 23.07 -27.55 -14.34
C ASP A 177 24.30 -28.14 -15.02
N TRP A 178 24.10 -29.19 -15.81
CA TRP A 178 25.18 -29.87 -16.54
C TRP A 178 25.08 -29.52 -18.02
N ASP A 179 26.21 -29.17 -18.65
CA ASP A 179 26.27 -29.00 -20.11
C ASP A 179 26.36 -30.35 -20.85
N GLU A 180 26.32 -30.32 -22.18
CA GLU A 180 26.41 -31.52 -23.03
C GLU A 180 27.77 -32.22 -22.88
N GLU A 181 28.80 -31.47 -22.50
CA GLU A 181 30.16 -31.95 -22.25
C GLU A 181 30.37 -32.53 -20.83
N GLY A 182 29.36 -32.46 -19.96
CA GLY A 182 29.41 -32.98 -18.60
C GLY A 182 30.12 -32.06 -17.58
N ASN A 183 30.24 -30.76 -17.85
CA ASN A 183 30.68 -29.77 -16.88
C ASN A 183 29.49 -29.21 -16.07
N LEU A 184 29.70 -29.04 -14.77
CA LEU A 184 28.74 -28.42 -13.86
C LEU A 184 28.87 -26.90 -13.91
N TYR A 185 27.82 -26.19 -14.31
CA TYR A 185 27.77 -24.74 -14.26
C TYR A 185 26.71 -24.21 -13.28
N ARG A 186 27.00 -23.04 -12.72
CA ARG A 186 26.18 -22.38 -11.70
C ARG A 186 25.28 -21.33 -12.36
N ILE A 187 23.98 -21.56 -12.36
CA ILE A 187 22.97 -20.62 -12.86
C ILE A 187 22.51 -19.73 -11.69
N HIS A 188 22.71 -18.42 -11.85
CA HIS A 188 22.18 -17.43 -10.93
C HIS A 188 20.84 -16.88 -11.44
N GLN A 189 19.76 -17.19 -10.75
CA GLN A 189 18.46 -16.56 -10.99
C GLN A 189 18.38 -15.26 -10.20
N SER A 190 18.62 -14.13 -10.86
CA SER A 190 18.36 -12.84 -10.24
C SER A 190 16.86 -12.61 -10.14
N SER A 191 16.38 -12.27 -8.94
CA SER A 191 15.01 -11.80 -8.73
C SER A 191 14.81 -10.35 -9.20
N THR A 192 15.89 -9.65 -9.54
CA THR A 192 15.78 -8.31 -10.12
C THR A 192 15.28 -8.41 -11.56
N PRO A 193 14.28 -7.61 -11.97
CA PRO A 193 13.84 -7.56 -13.36
C PRO A 193 15.02 -7.28 -14.30
N ARG A 194 15.01 -7.87 -15.49
CA ARG A 194 16.04 -7.58 -16.50
C ARG A 194 16.08 -6.09 -16.78
N VAL A 195 17.29 -5.54 -16.93
CA VAL A 195 17.49 -4.14 -17.31
C VAL A 195 16.83 -3.92 -18.67
N ALA A 196 16.01 -2.89 -18.78
CA ALA A 196 15.28 -2.60 -20.01
C ALA A 196 16.26 -2.21 -21.13
N THR A 197 16.07 -2.81 -22.32
CA THR A 197 16.88 -2.56 -23.53
C THR A 197 16.36 -1.35 -24.32
N LEU A 198 15.95 -0.29 -23.63
CA LEU A 198 15.50 0.95 -24.26
C LEU A 198 16.70 1.69 -24.85
N SER A 199 16.55 2.19 -26.07
CA SER A 199 17.45 3.20 -26.63
C SER A 199 17.36 4.51 -25.84
N ASP A 200 18.37 5.36 -25.98
CA ASP A 200 18.37 6.67 -25.30
C ASP A 200 17.22 7.56 -25.78
N GLN A 201 16.87 7.52 -27.08
CA GLN A 201 15.75 8.27 -27.63
C GLN A 201 14.40 7.81 -27.08
N GLU A 202 14.15 6.50 -27.05
CA GLU A 202 12.91 5.96 -26.48
C GLU A 202 12.76 6.30 -25.00
N LEU A 203 13.87 6.24 -24.24
CA LEU A 203 13.88 6.64 -22.84
C LEU A 203 13.55 8.13 -22.68
N ASP A 204 14.16 8.99 -23.50
CA ASP A 204 13.92 10.44 -23.49
C ASP A 204 12.46 10.77 -23.85
N ASP A 205 11.85 10.07 -24.82
CA ASP A 205 10.45 10.23 -25.19
C ASP A 205 9.48 9.81 -24.05
N ILE A 206 9.79 8.72 -23.35
CA ILE A 206 9.02 8.28 -22.18
C ILE A 206 9.16 9.29 -21.04
N VAL A 207 10.39 9.74 -20.75
CA VAL A 207 10.67 10.72 -19.69
C VAL A 207 9.99 12.06 -20.01
N GLY A 208 10.03 12.51 -21.26
CA GLY A 208 9.34 13.72 -21.73
C GLY A 208 7.84 13.66 -21.51
N ARG A 209 7.19 12.55 -21.86
CA ARG A 209 5.75 12.35 -21.58
C ARG A 209 5.43 12.36 -20.09
N ILE A 210 6.26 11.76 -19.25
CA ILE A 210 6.07 11.78 -17.79
C ILE A 210 6.21 13.20 -17.25
N LEU A 211 7.25 13.94 -17.68
CA LEU A 211 7.50 15.31 -17.24
C LEU A 211 6.43 16.29 -17.74
N ALA A 212 5.81 16.05 -18.91
CA ALA A 212 4.69 16.85 -19.40
C ALA A 212 3.48 16.80 -18.45
N HIS A 213 3.22 15.65 -17.83
CA HIS A 213 2.15 15.50 -16.83
C HIS A 213 2.60 15.88 -15.41
N PHE A 214 3.87 15.64 -15.08
CA PHE A 214 4.42 15.83 -13.74
C PHE A 214 5.75 16.59 -13.78
N PRO A 215 5.73 17.91 -14.02
CA PRO A 215 6.94 18.71 -14.24
C PRO A 215 7.85 18.81 -13.00
N THR A 216 7.34 18.49 -11.81
CA THR A 216 8.08 18.51 -10.54
C THR A 216 8.76 17.18 -10.21
N TYR A 217 8.60 16.14 -11.03
CA TYR A 217 9.23 14.85 -10.75
C TYR A 217 10.75 14.95 -10.78
N GLY A 218 11.36 14.59 -9.64
CA GLY A 218 12.79 14.37 -9.53
C GLY A 218 13.19 12.94 -9.91
N ARG A 219 14.49 12.65 -9.77
CA ARG A 219 15.10 11.36 -10.11
C ARG A 219 14.40 10.15 -9.47
N GLY A 220 14.11 10.20 -8.18
CA GLY A 220 13.47 9.09 -7.45
C GLY A 220 12.03 8.83 -7.92
N SER A 221 11.24 9.88 -8.11
CA SER A 221 9.88 9.77 -8.66
C SER A 221 9.89 9.26 -10.10
N MET A 222 10.85 9.68 -10.92
CA MET A 222 11.03 9.19 -12.28
C MET A 222 11.37 7.70 -12.32
N TRP A 223 12.29 7.24 -11.46
CA TRP A 223 12.60 5.82 -11.33
C TRP A 223 11.37 5.00 -10.93
N GLY A 224 10.60 5.47 -9.94
CA GLY A 224 9.33 4.84 -9.56
C GLY A 224 8.32 4.78 -10.71
N ALA A 225 8.20 5.85 -11.48
CA ALA A 225 7.28 5.97 -12.61
C ALA A 225 7.67 5.11 -13.82
N LEU A 226 8.97 4.89 -14.06
CA LEU A 226 9.46 3.95 -15.07
C LEU A 226 9.24 2.51 -14.61
N LYS A 227 9.52 2.23 -13.33
CA LYS A 227 9.35 0.90 -12.74
C LYS A 227 7.88 0.45 -12.72
N SER A 228 6.94 1.35 -12.42
CA SER A 228 5.51 1.03 -12.46
C SER A 228 4.99 0.72 -13.87
N ARG A 229 5.69 1.21 -14.91
CA ARG A 229 5.44 0.88 -16.32
C ARG A 229 6.20 -0.35 -16.81
N GLY A 230 6.91 -1.05 -15.94
CA GLY A 230 7.68 -2.26 -16.28
C GLY A 230 9.10 -2.01 -16.78
N TYR A 231 9.58 -0.76 -16.81
CA TYR A 231 10.93 -0.46 -17.27
C TYR A 231 11.91 -0.44 -16.08
N ASN A 232 12.87 -1.37 -16.07
CA ASN A 232 13.98 -1.35 -15.13
C ASN A 232 15.20 -0.66 -15.74
N VAL A 233 15.33 0.65 -15.53
CA VAL A 233 16.41 1.47 -16.08
C VAL A 233 17.39 1.87 -14.97
N PRO A 234 18.72 1.74 -15.15
CA PRO A 234 19.70 2.17 -14.16
C PRO A 234 19.59 3.67 -13.88
N GLU A 235 19.76 4.05 -12.61
CA GLU A 235 19.65 5.44 -12.14
C GLU A 235 20.56 6.44 -12.90
N PRO A 236 21.80 6.09 -13.32
CA PRO A 236 22.61 6.97 -14.16
C PRO A 236 21.97 7.29 -15.52
N ARG A 237 21.34 6.31 -16.18
CA ARG A 237 20.67 6.52 -17.49
C ARG A 237 19.42 7.40 -17.34
N ILE A 238 18.65 7.20 -16.27
CA ILE A 238 17.50 8.06 -15.96
C ILE A 238 17.97 9.51 -15.73
N SER A 239 19.05 9.69 -14.98
CA SER A 239 19.62 11.00 -14.70
C SER A 239 20.08 11.70 -15.99
N ALA A 240 20.80 10.99 -16.87
CA ALA A 240 21.22 11.51 -18.16
C ALA A 240 20.03 11.89 -19.05
N SER A 241 19.00 11.04 -19.10
CA SER A 241 17.77 11.29 -19.87
C SER A 241 17.02 12.54 -19.36
N ILE A 242 16.87 12.70 -18.05
CA ILE A 242 16.26 13.92 -17.47
C ILE A 242 17.04 15.16 -17.89
N VAL A 243 18.38 15.12 -17.89
CA VAL A 243 19.23 16.25 -18.30
C VAL A 243 19.06 16.55 -19.80
N ARG A 244 18.93 15.55 -20.67
CA ARG A 244 18.68 15.77 -22.12
C ARG A 244 17.31 16.36 -22.39
N VAL A 245 16.27 15.83 -21.73
CA VAL A 245 14.87 16.24 -21.95
C VAL A 245 14.55 17.59 -21.31
N ARG A 246 14.95 17.79 -20.06
CA ARG A 246 14.63 19.00 -19.28
C ARG A 246 15.71 20.08 -19.39
N GLY A 247 16.89 19.71 -19.86
CA GLY A 247 18.10 20.50 -19.70
C GLY A 247 18.78 20.25 -18.35
N VAL A 248 20.01 20.74 -18.22
CA VAL A 248 20.73 20.73 -16.94
C VAL A 248 19.86 21.46 -15.92
N PRO A 249 19.54 20.85 -14.77
CA PRO A 249 18.85 21.56 -13.69
C PRO A 249 19.61 22.86 -13.47
N ARG A 250 18.89 24.00 -13.42
CA ARG A 250 19.57 25.25 -13.02
C ARG A 250 20.36 24.91 -11.75
N PRO A 251 21.69 25.15 -11.72
CA PRO A 251 22.47 24.90 -10.51
C PRO A 251 21.66 25.52 -9.39
N PHE A 252 21.36 24.75 -8.33
CA PHE A 252 20.49 25.19 -7.24
C PHE A 252 20.97 26.58 -6.82
N GLY A 253 20.35 27.62 -7.39
CA GLY A 253 20.96 28.94 -7.39
C GLY A 253 20.72 29.42 -5.99
N ARG A 254 21.76 29.40 -5.14
CA ARG A 254 21.68 29.48 -3.66
C ARG A 254 20.23 29.57 -3.23
N ASN A 255 19.55 28.42 -3.25
CA ASN A 255 18.26 28.35 -2.61
C ASN A 255 18.64 28.41 -1.13
N ASP A 256 18.89 29.62 -0.64
CA ASP A 256 18.76 29.98 0.75
C ASP A 256 17.30 29.68 1.05
N ARG A 257 16.98 28.39 1.20
CA ARG A 257 15.81 27.99 1.96
C ARG A 257 16.04 28.74 3.25
N PRO A 258 15.24 29.77 3.55
CA PRO A 258 15.45 30.53 4.75
C PRO A 258 15.44 29.49 5.84
N GLU A 259 16.59 29.29 6.48
CA GLU A 259 16.72 28.35 7.56
C GLU A 259 15.67 28.83 8.55
N ARG A 260 14.57 28.07 8.67
CA ARG A 260 13.54 28.41 9.63
C ARG A 260 14.20 28.21 10.97
N LYS A 261 14.78 29.29 11.50
CA LYS A 261 15.14 29.37 12.91
C LYS A 261 13.84 29.17 13.65
N TYR A 262 13.60 27.94 14.09
CA TYR A 262 12.53 27.64 15.01
C TYR A 262 12.86 28.41 16.30
N LYS A 263 12.33 29.64 16.42
CA LYS A 263 12.22 30.33 17.70
C LYS A 263 11.09 29.64 18.46
N THR A 264 11.43 28.58 19.17
CA THR A 264 10.54 28.03 20.18
C THR A 264 10.81 28.81 21.46
N ASP A 265 9.98 29.82 21.74
CA ASP A 265 10.08 30.59 22.98
C ASP A 265 9.56 29.72 24.13
N GLY A 266 10.48 29.01 24.79
CA GLY A 266 10.19 28.22 25.98
C GLY A 266 11.43 27.50 26.51
N PRO A 267 11.52 27.27 27.84
CA PRO A 267 12.68 26.64 28.49
C PRO A 267 12.95 25.17 28.09
N LEU A 268 12.14 24.60 27.19
CA LEU A 268 12.30 23.25 26.63
C LEU A 268 12.80 23.24 25.17
N SER A 269 13.10 24.40 24.59
CA SER A 269 13.55 24.52 23.19
C SER A 269 14.93 23.90 22.91
N SER A 270 15.71 23.66 23.96
CA SER A 270 16.99 22.96 23.92
C SER A 270 16.86 21.43 23.99
N VAL A 271 15.66 20.88 24.17
CA VAL A 271 15.42 19.42 24.16
C VAL A 271 14.96 18.97 22.78
N HIS A 272 15.66 19.41 21.73
CA HIS A 272 15.58 18.69 20.47
C HIS A 272 16.44 17.43 20.64
N HIS A 273 15.78 16.29 20.81
CA HIS A 273 16.39 14.97 20.73
C HIS A 273 16.95 14.78 19.32
N ASP A 274 18.14 15.35 19.07
CA ASP A 274 18.98 14.92 17.97
C ASP A 274 19.24 13.42 18.16
N GLY A 275 19.14 12.69 17.05
CA GLY A 275 18.89 11.26 17.04
C GLY A 275 19.75 10.51 18.04
N GLN A 276 19.09 9.78 18.93
CA GLN A 276 19.70 8.76 19.78
C GLN A 276 20.34 7.69 18.87
N HIS A 277 21.56 7.97 18.42
CA HIS A 277 22.44 6.99 17.80
C HIS A 277 22.79 5.98 18.88
N GLY A 278 22.16 4.81 18.80
CA GLY A 278 22.22 3.79 19.84
C GLY A 278 23.65 3.39 20.19
N THR A 279 24.12 3.78 21.36
CA THR A 279 25.10 3.01 22.13
C THR A 279 24.31 1.99 22.95
N PHE A 280 24.17 0.79 22.40
CA PHE A 280 23.77 -0.37 23.20
C PHE A 280 24.95 -0.72 24.11
N HIS A 281 24.87 -0.37 25.39
CA HIS A 281 25.73 -0.98 26.41
C HIS A 281 25.16 -2.34 26.80
N GLU A 282 26.05 -3.33 26.78
CA GLU A 282 25.87 -4.71 27.20
C GLU A 282 25.53 -4.80 28.69
N PHE A 283 24.55 -5.64 29.01
CA PHE A 283 24.40 -6.33 30.30
C PHE A 283 23.92 -7.75 30.02
#